data_AF-A0A0D0CB87-F1
#
_entry.id   AF-A0A0D0CB87-F1
#
_cell.length_a   1.000
_cell.length_b   1.000
_cell.length_c   1.000
_cell.angle_alpha   90.00
_cell.angle_beta   90.00
_cell.angle_gamma   90.00
#
_symmetry.space_group_name_H-M   'P 1'
#
loop_
_entity.id
_entity.type
_entity.pdbx_description
1 polymer ?
#
loop_
_entity_poly.entity_id
_entity_poly.type
_entity_poly.pdbx_seq_one_letter_code
_entity_poly.pdbx_strand_id
1 'polypeptide(L)'
;MWRQHLHQHPNIPLNDPAGTHLSAKEIHLHATLEVYNYCRKRGLVQAWAYFWNRWYTPKQWVLWARSSCDAIPRVKTTMMVESTWRQLKRRDLHQFNRPRLDLLTYVILTKLLPRIRQKTQYILNRRRDGRPHPLAKWQETLKKDWNDMSKPDEFRSMEKELTCRKEMPLGSQKRADTLASIEA
;
A
#
# COMPACT_ATOMS: atom_id res chain seq x y z
N MET A 1 2.16 -10.74 -20.66
CA MET A 1 3.01 -11.93 -20.84
C MET A 1 3.56 -12.45 -19.50
N TRP A 2 4.86 -12.35 -19.16
CA TRP A 2 5.45 -13.17 -18.06
C TRP A 2 4.81 -13.07 -16.66
N ARG A 3 4.48 -11.85 -16.20
CA ARG A 3 3.79 -11.66 -14.92
C ARG A 3 2.41 -12.33 -14.89
N GLN A 4 1.72 -12.31 -16.03
CA GLN A 4 0.42 -12.96 -16.16
C GLN A 4 0.56 -14.47 -16.06
N HIS A 5 1.55 -15.05 -16.76
CA HIS A 5 1.80 -16.49 -16.73
C HIS A 5 2.15 -16.99 -15.31
N LEU A 6 2.91 -16.19 -14.55
CA LEU A 6 3.22 -16.47 -13.14
C LEU A 6 1.96 -16.47 -12.26
N HIS A 7 1.02 -15.55 -12.50
CA HIS A 7 -0.08 -15.27 -11.59
C HIS A 7 -1.40 -15.97 -11.96
N GLN A 8 -1.51 -16.55 -13.15
CA GLN A 8 -2.65 -17.37 -13.53
C GLN A 8 -2.75 -18.62 -12.65
N HIS A 9 -3.99 -18.95 -12.28
CA HIS A 9 -4.30 -20.09 -11.42
C HIS A 9 -5.74 -20.54 -11.72
N PRO A 10 -6.06 -21.84 -11.66
CA PRO A 10 -7.41 -22.34 -11.95
C PRO A 10 -8.53 -21.66 -11.13
N ASN A 11 -8.30 -21.45 -9.84
CA ASN A 11 -9.23 -20.76 -8.94
C ASN A 11 -9.32 -19.22 -9.13
N ILE A 12 -8.52 -18.61 -10.02
CA ILE A 12 -8.59 -17.16 -10.30
C ILE A 12 -9.32 -16.99 -11.64
N PRO A 13 -10.48 -16.29 -11.67
CA PRO A 13 -11.22 -16.10 -12.90
C PRO A 13 -10.47 -15.18 -13.86
N LEU A 14 -10.72 -15.37 -15.16
CA LEU A 14 -10.30 -14.43 -16.20
C LEU A 14 -11.06 -13.10 -16.08
N ASN A 15 -10.49 -12.04 -16.65
CA ASN A 15 -11.11 -10.70 -16.73
C ASN A 15 -12.21 -10.61 -17.79
N ASP A 16 -12.98 -11.69 -17.96
CA ASP A 16 -14.09 -11.76 -18.89
C ASP A 16 -15.41 -11.56 -18.11
N PRO A 17 -16.45 -10.99 -18.72
CA PRO A 17 -17.73 -10.75 -18.05
C PRO A 17 -18.39 -12.03 -17.52
N ALA A 18 -18.05 -13.19 -18.10
CA ALA A 18 -18.51 -14.51 -17.65
C ALA A 18 -17.70 -15.09 -16.48
N GLY A 19 -16.54 -14.52 -16.13
CA GLY A 19 -15.69 -15.02 -15.05
C GLY A 19 -15.13 -16.43 -15.27
N THR A 20 -14.80 -16.77 -16.52
CA THR A 20 -14.37 -18.12 -16.90
C THR A 20 -13.09 -18.55 -16.17
N HIS A 21 -13.06 -19.80 -15.73
CA HIS A 21 -11.92 -20.44 -15.09
C HIS A 21 -11.20 -21.36 -16.08
N LEU A 22 -9.86 -21.29 -16.12
CA LEU A 22 -9.04 -22.16 -16.97
C LEU A 22 -8.44 -23.30 -16.15
N SER A 23 -8.31 -24.47 -16.77
CA SER A 23 -7.54 -25.58 -16.19
C SER A 23 -6.05 -25.26 -16.13
N ALA A 24 -5.32 -25.89 -15.21
CA ALA A 24 -3.87 -25.76 -15.10
C ALA A 24 -3.15 -26.08 -16.42
N LYS A 25 -3.64 -27.09 -17.15
CA LYS A 25 -3.11 -27.51 -18.46
C LYS A 25 -3.37 -26.45 -19.54
N GLU A 26 -4.57 -25.87 -19.55
CA GLU A 26 -4.94 -24.81 -20.49
C GLU A 26 -4.08 -23.56 -20.25
N ILE A 27 -3.91 -23.16 -19.00
CA ILE A 27 -3.04 -22.04 -18.61
C ILE A 27 -1.61 -22.25 -19.14
N HIS A 28 -1.04 -23.44 -18.93
CA HIS A 28 0.32 -23.75 -19.40
C HIS A 28 0.41 -23.74 -20.93
N LEU A 29 -0.55 -24.34 -21.62
CA LEU A 29 -0.60 -24.39 -23.08
C LEU A 29 -0.73 -22.98 -23.68
N HIS A 30 -1.64 -22.16 -23.17
CA HIS A 30 -1.84 -20.79 -23.62
C HIS A 30 -0.59 -19.94 -23.40
N ALA A 31 0.01 -20.01 -22.20
CA ALA A 31 1.23 -19.28 -21.89
C ALA A 31 2.39 -19.70 -22.79
N THR A 32 2.52 -20.99 -23.11
CA THR A 32 3.55 -21.52 -24.01
C THR A 32 3.35 -21.04 -25.45
N LEU A 33 2.12 -21.09 -25.96
CA LEU A 33 1.78 -20.65 -27.31
C LEU A 33 1.96 -19.13 -27.49
N GLU A 34 1.59 -18.33 -26.49
CA GLU A 34 1.76 -16.87 -26.52
C GLU A 34 3.23 -16.50 -26.77
N VAL A 35 4.13 -17.20 -26.08
CA VAL A 35 5.58 -16.99 -26.13
C VAL A 35 6.16 -17.50 -27.42
N TYR A 36 5.77 -18.69 -27.84
CA TYR A 36 6.19 -19.27 -29.10
C TYR A 36 5.83 -18.33 -30.27
N ASN A 37 4.58 -17.86 -30.30
CA ASN A 37 4.10 -16.95 -31.33
C ASN A 37 4.83 -15.60 -31.27
N TYR A 38 5.09 -15.07 -30.07
CA TYR A 38 5.87 -13.85 -29.88
C TYR A 38 7.30 -13.99 -30.44
N CYS A 39 7.99 -15.08 -30.12
CA CYS A 39 9.34 -15.34 -30.61
C CYS A 39 9.35 -15.59 -32.12
N ARG A 40 8.40 -16.38 -32.65
CA ARG A 40 8.30 -16.70 -34.08
C ARG A 40 8.06 -15.45 -34.93
N LYS A 41 7.14 -14.58 -34.52
CA LYS A 41 6.84 -13.31 -35.22
C LYS A 41 8.05 -12.37 -35.30
N ARG A 42 9.00 -12.50 -34.37
CA ARG A 42 10.20 -11.64 -34.27
C ARG A 42 11.48 -12.33 -34.73
N GLY A 43 11.41 -13.56 -35.23
CA GLY A 43 12.60 -14.35 -35.62
C GLY A 43 13.51 -14.74 -34.44
N LEU A 44 13.01 -14.70 -33.20
CA LEU A 44 13.80 -14.95 -31.99
C LEU A 44 13.86 -16.45 -31.62
N VAL A 45 14.37 -17.27 -32.53
CA VAL A 45 14.38 -18.74 -32.39
C VAL A 45 15.22 -19.20 -31.19
N GLN A 46 16.39 -18.60 -30.98
CA GLN A 46 17.25 -18.93 -29.84
C GLN A 46 16.62 -18.56 -28.49
N ALA A 47 15.92 -17.42 -28.44
CA ALA A 47 15.21 -17.00 -27.23
C ALA A 47 14.07 -17.98 -26.90
N TRP A 48 13.34 -18.46 -27.91
CA TRP A 48 12.33 -19.50 -27.73
C TRP A 48 12.94 -20.78 -27.13
N ALA A 49 14.04 -21.27 -27.71
CA ALA A 49 14.71 -22.47 -27.20
C ALA A 49 15.13 -22.30 -25.73
N TYR A 50 15.64 -21.13 -25.36
CA TYR A 50 15.97 -20.81 -23.96
C TYR A 50 14.73 -20.82 -23.06
N PHE A 51 13.67 -20.09 -23.43
CA PHE A 51 12.44 -20.02 -22.62
C PHE A 51 11.80 -21.39 -22.44
N TRP A 52 11.74 -22.20 -23.50
CA TRP A 52 11.23 -23.56 -23.43
C TRP A 52 12.03 -24.40 -22.42
N ASN A 53 13.36 -24.46 -22.60
CA ASN A 53 14.23 -25.31 -21.77
C ASN A 53 14.29 -24.86 -20.31
N ARG A 54 14.18 -23.56 -20.04
CA ARG A 54 14.32 -23.03 -18.67
C ARG A 54 13.01 -22.83 -17.94
N TRP A 55 11.92 -22.46 -18.62
CA TRP A 55 10.69 -22.01 -17.96
C TRP A 55 9.43 -22.77 -18.40
N TYR A 56 9.28 -23.10 -19.68
CA TYR A 56 8.01 -23.65 -20.22
C TYR A 56 7.98 -25.18 -20.35
N THR A 57 9.09 -25.87 -20.17
CA THR A 57 9.10 -27.34 -20.06
C THR A 57 8.26 -27.75 -18.83
N PRO A 58 7.44 -28.82 -18.89
CA PRO A 58 6.61 -29.25 -17.76
C PRO A 58 7.37 -29.38 -16.43
N LYS A 59 8.59 -29.93 -16.47
CA LYS A 59 9.47 -30.06 -15.29
C LYS A 59 9.82 -28.71 -14.64
N GLN A 60 10.02 -27.67 -15.45
CA GLN A 60 10.39 -26.32 -14.98
C GLN A 60 9.16 -25.50 -14.61
N TRP A 61 8.05 -25.67 -15.34
CA TRP A 61 6.81 -24.95 -15.12
C TRP A 61 6.32 -25.05 -13.67
N VAL A 62 6.40 -26.26 -13.11
CA VAL A 62 6.00 -26.55 -11.72
C VAL A 62 6.80 -25.73 -10.68
N LEU A 63 8.02 -25.32 -11.01
CA LEU A 63 8.89 -24.59 -10.07
C LEU A 63 8.54 -23.10 -9.94
N TRP A 64 7.86 -22.51 -10.93
CA TRP A 64 7.62 -21.06 -10.92
C TRP A 64 6.16 -20.68 -11.17
N ALA A 65 5.38 -21.44 -11.94
CA ALA A 65 4.02 -21.08 -12.26
C ALA A 65 3.04 -21.48 -11.14
N ARG A 66 2.16 -20.56 -10.75
CA ARG A 66 1.15 -20.84 -9.71
C ARG A 66 0.10 -21.85 -10.15
N SER A 67 -0.18 -21.96 -11.45
CA SER A 67 -1.17 -22.90 -11.97
C SER A 67 -0.80 -24.37 -11.77
N SER A 68 0.45 -24.67 -11.43
CA SER A 68 0.91 -26.03 -11.13
C SER A 68 0.55 -26.51 -9.72
N CYS A 69 0.11 -25.60 -8.84
CA CYS A 69 -0.30 -25.92 -7.48
C CYS A 69 -1.82 -25.83 -7.37
N ASP A 70 -2.45 -26.76 -6.64
CA ASP A 70 -3.90 -26.76 -6.43
C ASP A 70 -4.37 -25.61 -5.51
N ALA A 71 -3.50 -25.21 -4.59
CA ALA A 71 -3.75 -24.11 -3.67
C ALA A 71 -3.16 -22.80 -4.22
N ILE A 72 -3.92 -21.70 -4.17
CA ILE A 72 -3.35 -20.37 -4.44
C ILE A 72 -2.36 -20.06 -3.31
N PRO A 73 -1.04 -20.00 -3.57
CA PRO A 73 -0.11 -19.58 -2.54
C PRO A 73 -0.46 -18.14 -2.17
N ARG A 74 -0.99 -17.97 -0.95
CA ARG A 74 -1.56 -16.69 -0.47
C ARG A 74 -0.54 -15.55 -0.53
N VAL A 75 0.76 -15.83 -0.67
CA VAL A 75 1.79 -14.78 -0.62
C VAL A 75 3.13 -15.24 -1.22
N LYS A 76 3.92 -14.29 -1.73
CA LYS A 76 5.39 -14.30 -1.53
C LYS A 76 5.63 -14.12 -0.01
N THR A 77 5.41 -15.18 0.77
CA THR A 77 5.11 -15.14 2.22
C THR A 77 6.17 -14.45 3.04
N THR A 78 7.45 -14.71 2.77
CA THR A 78 8.54 -14.16 3.58
C THR A 78 8.53 -12.64 3.61
N MET A 79 8.45 -11.95 2.47
CA MET A 79 8.50 -10.47 2.46
C MET A 79 7.32 -9.80 3.16
N MET A 80 6.10 -10.32 2.98
CA MET A 80 4.92 -9.76 3.63
C MET A 80 4.90 -10.07 5.12
N VAL A 81 5.32 -11.28 5.50
CA VAL A 81 5.47 -11.68 6.90
C VAL A 81 6.58 -10.84 7.55
N GLU A 82 7.74 -10.69 6.93
CA GLU A 82 8.82 -9.82 7.39
C GLU A 82 8.41 -8.35 7.52
N SER A 83 7.69 -7.82 6.53
CA SER A 83 7.22 -6.43 6.59
C SER A 83 6.18 -6.21 7.69
N THR A 84 5.28 -7.18 7.91
CA THR A 84 4.33 -7.13 9.03
C THR A 84 5.05 -7.26 10.37
N TRP A 85 6.02 -8.16 10.51
CA TRP A 85 6.89 -8.25 11.69
C TRP A 85 7.71 -6.98 11.92
N ARG A 86 8.22 -6.35 10.87
CA ARG A 86 8.95 -5.07 10.95
C ARG A 86 8.04 -3.97 11.49
N GLN A 87 6.80 -3.88 11.03
CA GLN A 87 5.83 -2.92 11.54
C GLN A 87 5.44 -3.21 13.00
N LEU A 88 5.20 -4.48 13.34
CA LEU A 88 4.86 -4.90 14.69
C LEU A 88 5.99 -4.55 15.68
N LYS A 89 7.25 -4.85 15.31
CA LYS A 89 8.43 -4.52 16.09
C LYS A 89 8.59 -3.02 16.32
N ARG A 90 8.49 -2.21 15.26
CA ARG A 90 8.68 -0.75 15.35
C ARG A 90 7.56 -0.02 16.08
N ARG A 91 6.33 -0.50 15.96
CA ARG A 91 5.17 0.24 16.46
C ARG A 91 4.73 -0.25 17.83
N ASP A 92 4.52 -1.56 17.95
CA ASP A 92 3.84 -2.14 19.10
C ASP A 92 4.83 -2.77 20.10
N LEU A 93 6.03 -3.16 19.67
CA LEU A 93 7.05 -3.83 20.50
C LEU A 93 8.36 -3.04 20.70
N HIS A 94 8.39 -1.74 20.38
CA HIS A 94 9.64 -0.96 20.39
C HIS A 94 10.28 -0.81 21.78
N GLN A 95 9.50 -0.92 22.84
CA GLN A 95 9.95 -0.78 24.24
C GLN A 95 10.34 -2.13 24.87
N PHE A 96 10.00 -3.25 24.24
CA PHE A 96 10.21 -4.57 24.82
C PHE A 96 11.46 -5.21 24.23
N ASN A 97 12.50 -5.36 25.04
CA ASN A 97 13.64 -6.19 24.68
C ASN A 97 13.27 -7.66 24.88
N ARG A 98 13.35 -8.47 23.80
CA ARG A 98 12.99 -9.90 23.80
C ARG A 98 11.61 -10.19 24.42
N PRO A 99 10.51 -9.72 23.80
CA PRO A 99 9.18 -9.94 24.33
C PRO A 99 8.87 -11.44 24.46
N ARG A 100 8.25 -11.84 25.58
CA ARG A 100 7.73 -13.20 25.77
C ARG A 100 6.64 -13.49 24.74
N LEU A 101 6.47 -14.77 24.41
CA LEU A 101 5.49 -15.21 23.42
C LEU A 101 4.06 -14.79 23.79
N ASP A 102 3.72 -14.82 25.08
CA ASP A 102 2.42 -14.41 25.59
C ASP A 102 2.11 -12.90 25.40
N LEU A 103 3.11 -12.03 25.63
CA LEU A 103 2.96 -10.60 25.34
C LEU A 103 2.76 -10.37 23.83
N LEU A 104 3.48 -11.14 23.01
CA LEU A 104 3.37 -11.05 21.56
C LEU A 104 1.98 -11.48 21.07
N THR A 105 1.45 -12.61 21.56
CA THR A 105 0.10 -13.08 21.21
C THR A 105 -0.95 -12.07 21.65
N TYR A 106 -0.84 -11.54 22.87
CA TYR A 106 -1.72 -10.48 23.37
C TYR A 106 -1.71 -9.24 22.45
N VAL A 107 -0.53 -8.74 22.06
CA VAL A 107 -0.39 -7.59 21.16
C VAL A 107 -0.98 -7.88 19.77
N ILE A 108 -0.80 -9.09 19.26
CA ILE A 108 -1.37 -9.50 17.97
C ILE A 108 -2.91 -9.45 18.02
N LEU A 109 -3.50 -10.05 19.05
CA LEU A 109 -4.95 -10.13 19.21
C LEU A 109 -5.59 -8.77 19.48
N THR A 110 -4.98 -7.95 20.33
CA THR A 110 -5.56 -6.68 20.79
C THR A 110 -5.25 -5.49 19.89
N LYS A 111 -4.07 -5.45 19.24
CA LYS A 111 -3.63 -4.30 18.45
C LYS A 111 -3.53 -4.56 16.95
N LEU A 112 -2.91 -5.68 16.55
CA LEU A 112 -2.66 -5.96 15.13
C LEU A 112 -3.94 -6.35 14.40
N LEU A 113 -4.68 -7.33 14.91
CA LEU A 113 -5.89 -7.87 14.30
C LEU A 113 -6.98 -6.83 14.09
N PRO A 114 -7.36 -6.00 15.09
CA PRO A 114 -8.40 -4.99 14.91
C PRO A 114 -8.05 -3.96 13.84
N ARG A 115 -6.78 -3.54 13.79
CA ARG A 115 -6.28 -2.62 12.75
C ARG A 115 -6.37 -3.21 11.35
N ILE A 116 -5.96 -4.47 11.18
CA ILE A 116 -6.06 -5.14 9.88
C ILE A 116 -7.52 -5.24 9.47
N ARG A 117 -8.41 -5.66 10.37
CA ARG A 117 -9.86 -5.74 10.11
C ARG A 117 -10.44 -4.40 9.68
N GLN A 118 -10.11 -3.31 10.39
CA GLN A 118 -10.55 -1.96 10.02
C GLN A 118 -10.05 -1.52 8.64
N LYS A 119 -8.78 -1.80 8.32
CA LYS A 119 -8.20 -1.48 7.00
C LYS A 119 -8.85 -2.29 5.89
N THR A 120 -9.10 -3.58 6.11
CA THR A 120 -9.80 -4.44 5.16
C THR A 120 -11.24 -3.98 4.95
N GLN A 121 -11.97 -3.67 6.02
CA GLN A 121 -13.31 -3.09 5.94
C GLN A 121 -13.33 -1.77 5.16
N TYR A 122 -12.32 -0.92 5.35
CA TYR A 122 -12.16 0.31 4.58
C TYR A 122 -11.97 0.04 3.08
N ILE A 123 -11.07 -0.88 2.73
CA ILE A 123 -10.80 -1.24 1.31
C ILE A 123 -12.06 -1.85 0.67
N LEU A 124 -12.83 -2.63 1.43
CA LEU A 124 -14.05 -3.27 0.96
C LEU A 124 -15.28 -2.35 1.00
N ASN A 125 -15.13 -1.07 1.36
CA ASN A 125 -16.23 -0.12 1.55
C ASN A 125 -17.31 -0.58 2.56
N ARG A 126 -16.99 -1.53 3.45
CA ARG A 126 -17.89 -2.07 4.49
C ARG A 126 -17.69 -1.35 5.83
N ARG A 127 -17.76 -0.02 5.83
CA ARG A 127 -17.63 0.77 7.06
C ARG A 127 -18.87 0.62 7.94
N ARG A 128 -18.71 0.93 9.24
CA ARG A 128 -19.85 1.18 10.12
C ARG A 128 -20.64 2.37 9.59
N ASP A 129 -21.93 2.16 9.37
CA ASP A 129 -22.87 3.23 9.06
C ASP A 129 -22.82 4.28 10.18
N GLY A 130 -22.66 5.55 9.81
CA GLY A 130 -22.58 6.67 10.76
C GLY A 130 -21.23 7.37 10.89
N ARG A 131 -20.14 6.88 10.26
CA ARG A 131 -18.87 7.63 10.19
C ARG A 131 -18.60 8.14 8.76
N PRO A 132 -18.45 9.46 8.54
CA PRO A 132 -18.16 9.99 7.21
C PRO A 132 -16.82 9.47 6.68
N HIS A 133 -16.70 9.43 5.34
CA HIS A 133 -15.45 9.08 4.69
C HIS A 133 -14.37 10.08 5.12
N PRO A 134 -13.11 9.64 5.38
CA PRO A 134 -12.06 10.61 5.61
C PRO A 134 -11.88 11.38 4.30
N LEU A 135 -11.69 12.68 4.42
CA LEU A 135 -11.37 13.51 3.27
C LEU A 135 -10.07 12.99 2.66
N ALA A 136 -10.02 12.92 1.33
CA ALA A 136 -8.73 12.73 0.66
C ALA A 136 -7.81 13.91 1.01
N LYS A 137 -6.49 13.70 1.00
CA LYS A 137 -5.54 14.79 1.36
C LYS A 137 -5.78 16.08 0.59
N TRP A 138 -6.12 16.01 -0.70
CA TRP A 138 -6.43 17.20 -1.50
C TRP A 138 -7.74 17.87 -1.06
N GLN A 139 -8.73 17.11 -0.58
CA GLN A 139 -9.97 17.66 -0.01
C GLN A 139 -9.71 18.31 1.35
N GLU A 140 -8.78 17.77 2.14
CA GLU A 140 -8.33 18.41 3.39
C GLU A 140 -7.65 19.75 3.09
N THR A 141 -6.75 19.79 2.10
CA THR A 141 -6.10 21.04 1.66
C THR A 141 -7.12 22.03 1.14
N LEU A 142 -8.01 21.61 0.24
CA LEU A 142 -9.07 22.46 -0.29
C LEU A 142 -9.97 23.01 0.82
N LYS A 143 -10.39 22.18 1.77
CA LYS A 143 -11.20 22.62 2.92
C LYS A 143 -10.44 23.64 3.78
N LYS A 144 -9.14 23.43 3.99
CA LYS A 144 -8.29 24.37 4.72
C LYS A 144 -8.22 25.71 4.00
N ASP A 145 -7.92 25.70 2.70
CA ASP A 145 -7.79 26.91 1.88
C ASP A 145 -9.13 27.64 1.78
N TRP A 146 -10.23 26.90 1.64
CA TRP A 146 -11.59 27.44 1.64
C TRP A 146 -11.90 28.18 2.94
N ASN A 147 -11.63 27.55 4.09
CA ASN A 147 -11.85 28.18 5.39
C ASN A 147 -10.95 29.40 5.63
N ASP A 148 -9.75 29.40 5.06
CA ASP A 148 -8.85 30.55 5.12
C ASP A 148 -9.36 31.70 4.23
N MET A 149 -9.78 31.40 3.00
CA MET A 149 -10.36 32.37 2.07
C MET A 149 -11.73 32.90 2.50
N SER A 150 -12.46 32.17 3.34
CA SER A 150 -13.74 32.66 3.88
C SER A 150 -13.56 33.73 4.97
N LYS A 151 -12.36 33.91 5.52
CA LYS A 151 -12.07 34.98 6.47
C LYS A 151 -11.95 36.33 5.74
N PRO A 152 -12.35 37.46 6.37
CA PRO A 152 -12.10 38.78 5.80
C PRO A 152 -10.59 39.04 5.66
N ASP A 153 -10.20 39.74 4.60
CA ASP A 153 -8.79 39.97 4.27
C ASP A 153 -8.02 40.70 5.39
N GLU A 154 -8.69 41.58 6.13
CA GLU A 154 -8.14 42.27 7.30
C GLU A 154 -7.62 41.30 8.37
N PHE A 155 -8.42 40.28 8.71
CA PHE A 155 -8.03 39.25 9.67
C PHE A 155 -6.85 38.42 9.17
N ARG A 156 -6.79 38.13 7.86
CA ARG A 156 -5.68 37.38 7.26
C ARG A 156 -4.39 38.20 7.25
N SER A 157 -4.47 39.51 7.01
CA SER A 157 -3.32 40.42 7.11
C SER A 157 -2.80 40.50 8.54
N MET A 158 -3.70 40.67 9.52
CA MET A 158 -3.33 40.68 10.94
C MET A 158 -2.70 39.36 11.40
N GLU A 159 -3.26 38.20 11.00
CA GLU A 159 -2.67 36.89 11.32
C GLU A 159 -1.27 36.74 10.74
N LYS A 160 -1.05 37.16 9.49
CA LYS A 160 0.27 37.14 8.84
C LYS A 160 1.28 38.03 9.56
N GLU A 161 0.89 39.25 9.91
CA GLU A 161 1.73 40.17 10.67
C GLU A 161 2.09 39.60 12.04
N LEU A 162 1.14 38.97 12.74
CA LEU A 162 1.39 38.29 14.01
C LEU A 162 2.34 37.11 13.85
N THR A 163 2.24 36.31 12.78
CA THR A 163 3.18 35.23 12.52
C THR A 163 4.59 35.76 12.24
N CYS A 164 4.73 36.79 11.40
CA CYS A 164 6.02 37.44 11.14
C CYS A 164 6.64 38.01 12.43
N ARG A 165 5.84 38.63 13.30
CA ARG A 165 6.30 39.15 14.60
C ARG A 165 6.71 38.05 15.58
N LYS A 166 6.08 36.87 15.53
CA LYS A 166 6.42 35.71 16.37
C LYS A 166 7.68 35.00 15.87
N GLU A 167 7.89 34.96 14.55
CA GLU A 167 9.05 34.32 13.92
C GLU A 167 10.31 35.21 13.97
N MET A 168 10.15 36.52 14.16
CA MET A 168 11.27 37.41 14.50
C MET A 168 11.66 37.22 15.98
N PRO A 169 12.87 36.71 16.29
CA PRO A 169 13.33 36.68 17.68
C PRO A 169 13.60 38.10 18.16
N LEU A 170 12.66 38.67 18.90
CA LEU A 170 12.91 39.90 19.66
C LEU A 170 13.93 39.57 20.76
N GLY A 171 15.11 40.19 20.69
CA GLY A 171 16.06 40.20 21.81
C GLY A 171 15.35 40.69 23.09
N SER A 172 15.73 40.12 24.24
CA SER A 172 15.07 40.33 25.54
C SER A 172 14.71 41.79 25.84
N GLN A 173 15.60 42.72 25.50
CA GLN A 173 15.41 44.17 25.65
C GLN A 173 14.22 44.70 24.84
N LYS A 174 14.18 44.44 23.52
CA LYS A 174 13.12 44.92 22.62
C LYS A 174 11.75 44.36 23.02
N ARG A 175 11.71 43.13 23.53
CA ARG A 175 10.46 42.52 24.00
C ARG A 175 9.91 43.21 25.26
N ALA A 176 10.78 43.63 26.18
CA ALA A 176 10.40 44.38 27.38
C ALA A 176 9.88 45.78 27.02
N ASP A 177 10.57 46.48 26.11
CA ASP A 177 10.18 47.82 25.66
C ASP A 177 8.82 47.81 24.91
N THR A 178 8.55 46.76 24.13
CA THR A 178 7.28 46.63 23.41
C THR A 178 6.11 46.33 24.36
N LEU A 179 6.33 45.55 25.42
CA LEU A 179 5.32 45.29 26.46
C LEU A 179 4.97 46.57 27.23
N ALA A 180 5.99 47.36 27.59
CA ALA A 180 5.80 48.65 28.25
C ALA A 180 4.99 49.67 27.40
N SER A 181 5.12 49.64 26.08
CA SER A 181 4.33 50.50 25.17
C SER A 181 2.88 50.07 24.95
N ILE A 182 2.51 48.83 25.31
CA ILE A 182 1.13 48.32 25.20
C ILE A 182 0.35 48.56 26.51
N GLU A 183 1.06 48.65 27.64
CA GLU A 183 0.48 48.87 28.98
C GLU A 183 0.29 50.36 29.33
N ALA A 184 0.81 51.30 28.52
CA ALA A 184 0.65 52.75 28.67
C ALA A 184 -0.46 53.30 27.77
#